data_AF-A0A837L1I9-F1
#
_entry.id   AF-A0A837L1I9-F1
#
_cell.length_a   1.000
_cell.length_b   1.000
_cell.length_c   1.000
_cell.angle_alpha   90.00
_cell.angle_beta   90.00
_cell.angle_gamma   90.00
#
_symmetry.space_group_name_H-M   'P 1'
#
loop_
_entity.id
_entity.type
_entity.pdbx_description
1 polymer ?
#
loop_
_entity_poly.entity_id
_entity_poly.type
_entity_poly.pdbx_seq_one_letter_code
_entity_poly.pdbx_strand_id
1 'polypeptide(L)' 'MSSFKFKLDGKGVSDLMKSQPMQDVLKKHATSIKDRCGKGYEQDIFIGKNRANAKVAAVSHKAKKDVYANNTLLKAVR' A
#
# COMPACT_ATOMS: atom_id res chain seq x y z
N MET A 1 10.94 -29.58 -29.43
CA MET A 1 10.86 -28.51 -28.40
C MET A 1 11.12 -29.14 -27.03
N SER A 2 12.36 -29.58 -26.78
CA SER A 2 12.74 -30.34 -25.59
C SER A 2 13.04 -29.41 -24.40
N SER A 3 12.16 -29.46 -23.39
CA SER A 3 12.27 -28.89 -22.05
C SER A 3 12.94 -27.51 -21.90
N PHE A 4 12.24 -26.44 -22.31
CA PHE A 4 12.60 -25.10 -21.85
C PHE A 4 12.10 -24.92 -20.41
N LYS A 5 13.03 -24.76 -19.45
CA LYS A 5 12.71 -24.44 -18.05
C LYS A 5 12.96 -22.96 -17.81
N PHE A 6 11.89 -22.17 -17.83
CA PHE A 6 11.95 -20.76 -17.42
C PHE A 6 12.08 -20.68 -15.90
N LYS A 7 13.14 -20.02 -15.41
CA LYS A 7 13.33 -19.75 -13.98
C LYS A 7 13.14 -18.25 -13.76
N LEU A 8 12.18 -17.90 -12.90
CA LEU A 8 11.92 -16.52 -12.53
C LEU A 8 13.13 -15.92 -11.79
N ASP A 9 13.56 -14.74 -12.22
CA ASP A 9 14.57 -13.97 -11.48
C ASP A 9 13.93 -13.33 -10.24
N GLY A 10 14.03 -14.02 -9.11
CA GLY A 10 13.51 -13.52 -7.84
C GLY A 10 14.16 -12.22 -7.38
N LYS A 11 15.41 -11.95 -7.75
CA LYS A 11 16.08 -10.69 -7.41
C LYS A 11 15.52 -9.56 -8.26
N GLY A 12 15.43 -9.75 -9.57
CA GLY A 12 14.80 -8.79 -10.49
C GLY A 12 13.35 -8.47 -10.10
N VAL A 13 12.57 -9.47 -9.68
CA VAL A 13 11.21 -9.24 -9.17
C VAL A 13 11.21 -8.42 -7.88
N SER A 14 12.08 -8.74 -6.92
CA SER A 14 12.20 -7.96 -5.68
C SER A 14 12.58 -6.50 -5.96
N ASP A 15 13.53 -6.28 -6.87
CA ASP A 15 13.99 -4.95 -7.26
C ASP A 15 12.89 -4.16 -7.97
N LEU A 16 12.12 -4.80 -8.86
CA LEU A 16 10.91 -4.22 -9.44
C LEU A 16 9.87 -3.85 -8.37
N MET A 17 9.63 -4.72 -7.39
CA MET A 17 8.64 -4.49 -6.32
C MET A 17 9.06 -3.39 -5.33
N LYS A 18 10.34 -3.02 -5.28
CA LYS A 18 10.87 -1.88 -4.50
C LYS A 18 11.04 -0.61 -5.33
N SER A 19 10.92 -0.71 -6.65
CA SER A 19 11.20 0.39 -7.58
C SER A 19 10.32 1.62 -7.33
N GLN A 20 10.81 2.80 -7.74
CA GLN A 20 10.08 4.05 -7.61
C GLN A 20 8.69 4.01 -8.29
N PRO A 21 8.53 3.46 -9.51
CA PRO A 21 7.20 3.33 -10.13
C PRO A 21 6.21 2.52 -9.27
N MET A 22 6.68 1.45 -8.62
CA MET A 22 5.83 0.66 -7.72
C MET A 22 5.41 1.48 -6.49
N GLN A 23 6.33 2.28 -5.94
CA GLN A 23 6.03 3.18 -4.83
C GLN A 23 5.00 4.24 -5.24
N ASP A 24 5.08 4.77 -6.45
CA ASP A 24 4.14 5.79 -6.95
C ASP A 24 2.73 5.21 -7.13
N VAL A 25 2.63 3.96 -7.62
CA VAL A 25 1.35 3.23 -7.68
C VAL A 25 0.78 3.05 -6.27
N LEU A 26 1.58 2.56 -5.33
CA LEU A 26 1.15 2.39 -3.93
C LEU A 26 0.74 3.72 -3.29
N LYS A 27 1.46 4.81 -3.58
CA LYS A 27 1.14 6.17 -3.15
C LYS A 27 -0.22 6.59 -3.65
N LYS A 28 -0.52 6.36 -4.94
CA LYS A 28 -1.81 6.70 -5.55
C LYS A 28 -2.96 5.96 -4.87
N HIS A 29 -2.80 4.67 -4.61
CA HIS A 29 -3.81 3.90 -3.88
C HIS A 29 -3.99 4.41 -2.45
N ALA A 30 -2.90 4.67 -1.73
CA ALA A 30 -2.95 5.19 -0.37
C ALA A 30 -3.61 6.58 -0.29
N THR A 31 -3.29 7.47 -1.23
CA THR A 31 -3.95 8.78 -1.36
C THR A 31 -5.44 8.62 -1.60
N SER A 32 -5.83 7.74 -2.52
CA SER A 32 -7.26 7.49 -2.78
C SER A 32 -8.00 6.97 -1.53
N ILE A 33 -7.40 6.08 -0.75
CA ILE A 33 -7.98 5.59 0.51
C ILE A 33 -8.11 6.73 1.52
N LYS A 34 -7.03 7.51 1.71
CA LYS A 34 -7.01 8.64 2.64
C LYS A 34 -8.08 9.68 2.29
N ASP A 35 -8.21 10.02 1.01
CA ASP A 35 -9.17 11.01 0.53
C ASP A 35 -10.62 10.53 0.74
N ARG A 36 -10.88 9.22 0.63
CA ARG A 36 -12.18 8.62 0.98
C ARG A 36 -12.49 8.69 2.48
N CYS A 37 -11.48 8.52 3.34
CA CYS A 37 -11.65 8.56 4.79
C CYS A 37 -11.79 10.00 5.33
N GLY A 38 -11.24 10.99 4.64
CA GLY A 38 -11.34 12.40 5.00
C GLY A 38 -10.24 12.88 5.96
N LYS A 39 -10.55 13.91 6.76
CA LYS A 39 -9.56 14.59 7.62
C LYS A 39 -9.11 13.73 8.80
N GLY A 40 -7.83 13.83 9.16
CA GLY A 40 -7.25 13.17 10.35
C GLY A 40 -6.69 11.78 10.08
N TYR A 41 -6.57 11.40 8.81
CA TYR A 41 -5.88 10.20 8.32
C TYR A 41 -4.57 10.61 7.63
N GLU A 42 -3.53 9.84 7.87
CA GLU A 42 -2.21 10.02 7.25
C GLU A 42 -1.83 8.79 6.44
N GLN A 43 -0.95 8.99 5.47
CA GLN A 43 -0.39 7.92 4.66
C GLN A 43 1.14 7.94 4.75
N ASP A 44 1.74 6.76 4.67
CA ASP A 44 3.19 6.58 4.69
C ASP A 44 3.61 5.46 3.72
N ILE A 45 4.84 5.52 3.23
CA ILE A 45 5.43 4.52 2.33
C ILE A 45 6.70 3.98 2.96
N PHE A 46 6.77 2.65 3.06
CA PHE A 46 7.92 1.95 3.62
C PHE A 46 8.45 0.91 2.65
N ILE A 47 9.75 0.95 2.38
CA ILE A 47 10.43 -0.06 1.56
C ILE A 47 10.92 -1.18 2.47
N GLY A 48 10.24 -2.31 2.42
CA GLY A 48 10.63 -3.52 3.15
C GLY A 48 11.69 -4.33 2.41
N LYS A 49 12.07 -5.47 3.00
CA LYS A 49 13.13 -6.36 2.48
C LYS A 49 12.92 -6.78 1.02
N ASN A 50 11.67 -7.06 0.63
CA ASN A 50 11.34 -7.63 -0.69
C ASN A 50 10.34 -6.79 -1.51
N ARG A 51 9.73 -5.75 -0.94
CA ARG A 51 8.65 -4.98 -1.57
C ARG A 51 8.46 -3.63 -0.88
N ALA A 52 7.98 -2.64 -1.62
CA ALA A 52 7.40 -1.44 -1.04
C ALA A 52 6.00 -1.71 -0.49
N ASN A 53 5.65 -1.04 0.61
CA ASN A 53 4.34 -1.07 1.23
C ASN A 53 3.85 0.36 1.43
N ALA A 54 2.55 0.60 1.27
CA ALA A 54 1.92 1.83 1.71
C ALA A 54 0.95 1.56 2.87
N LYS A 55 0.97 2.45 3.84
CA LYS A 55 0.13 2.40 5.05
C LYS A 55 -0.75 3.63 5.09
N VAL A 56 -2.01 3.45 5.48
CA VAL A 56 -2.93 4.55 5.81
C VAL A 56 -3.41 4.33 7.25
N ALA A 57 -3.31 5.36 8.09
CA ALA A 57 -3.64 5.27 9.51
C ALA A 57 -4.44 6.48 9.99
N ALA A 58 -5.33 6.23 10.97
CA ALA A 58 -6.03 7.29 11.68
C ALA A 58 -5.12 7.87 12.77
N VAL A 59 -4.80 9.16 12.66
CA VAL A 59 -3.89 9.84 13.60
C VAL A 59 -4.68 10.66 14.62
N SER A 60 -5.70 11.38 14.15
CA SER A 60 -6.54 12.19 15.04
C SER A 60 -7.45 11.33 15.92
N HIS A 61 -7.77 11.82 17.13
CA HIS A 61 -8.67 11.12 18.04
C HIS A 61 -10.08 10.92 17.42
N LYS A 62 -10.56 11.91 16.66
CA LYS A 62 -11.83 11.82 15.92
C LYS A 62 -11.80 10.72 14.86
N ALA A 63 -10.74 10.66 14.06
CA ALA A 63 -10.57 9.62 13.05
C ALA A 63 -10.47 8.22 13.67
N LYS A 64 -9.74 8.07 14.79
CA LYS A 64 -9.68 6.77 15.50
C LYS A 64 -11.07 6.32 15.96
N LYS A 65 -11.84 7.20 16.60
CA LYS A 65 -13.21 6.91 17.03
C LYS A 65 -14.10 6.51 15.85
N ASP A 66 -13.99 7.22 14.73
CA ASP A 66 -14.72 6.90 13.50
C ASP A 66 -14.36 5.52 12.95
N VAL A 67 -13.08 5.17 12.88
CA VAL A 67 -12.64 3.82 12.46
C VAL A 67 -13.25 2.74 13.36
N TYR A 68 -13.22 2.91 14.68
CA TYR A 68 -13.77 1.93 15.62
C TYR A 68 -15.29 1.77 15.50
N ALA A 69 -16.02 2.86 15.25
CA ALA A 69 -17.48 2.82 15.15
C ALA A 69 -17.97 2.33 13.78
N ASN A 70 -17.28 2.73 12.71
CA ASN A 70 -17.81 2.64 11.35
C ASN A 70 -16.98 1.73 10.42
N ASN A 71 -15.83 1.23 10.87
CA ASN A 71 -14.88 0.48 10.05
C ASN A 71 -14.44 1.24 8.78
N THR A 72 -14.31 2.57 8.90
CA THR A 72 -14.09 3.48 7.77
C THR A 72 -12.87 3.10 6.93
N LEU A 73 -11.74 2.75 7.55
CA LEU A 73 -10.54 2.32 6.83
C LEU A 73 -10.75 1.03 6.03
N LEU A 74 -11.40 0.02 6.62
CA LEU A 74 -11.65 -1.26 5.94
C LEU A 74 -12.59 -1.06 4.75
N LYS A 75 -13.63 -0.24 4.92
CA LYS A 75 -14.59 0.09 3.86
C LYS A 75 -13.99 0.97 2.76
N ALA A 76 -12.96 1.74 3.10
CA ALA A 76 -12.24 2.57 2.15
C ALA A 76 -11.23 1.79 1.33
N VAL A 77 -10.96 0.50 1.59
CA VAL A 77 -10.18 -0.36 0.69
C VAL A 77 -11.14 -0.97 -0.32
N ARG A 78 -11.09 -0.48 -1.56
CA ARG A 78 -11.81 -0.99 -2.73
C ARG A 78 -10.91 -0.86 -3.94
#